data_AF-A0A374P3G7-F1
#
_entry.id   AF-A0A374P3G7-F1
#
_cell.length_a   1.000
_cell.length_b   1.000
_cell.length_c   1.000
_cell.angle_alpha   90.00
_cell.angle_beta   90.00
_cell.angle_gamma   90.00
#
_symmetry.space_group_name_H-M   'P 1'
#
loop_
_entity.id
_entity.type
_entity.pdbx_description
1 polymer ?
#
loop_
_entity_poly.entity_id
_entity_poly.type
_entity_poly.pdbx_seq_one_letter_code
_entity_poly.pdbx_strand_id
1 'polypeptide(L)'
;MKKKAVWTASVLGAAALLAAFCLLVPRRYPVPADTTIGTRSIRYEDRPKTAAEITVARYFLNQITGDFKEMKKLLPNTELDRITLENEKEAFLKGESMETYIIRSITTLDREQYAGDNEAFSYPDAETRARQENLKDYAVIHVEFYQKWNNKAESHAPQWNSGECGRNFLVGKKALDKNYKIYDFGMMM
;
A
#
# COMPACT_ATOMS: atom_id res chain seq x y z
N MET A 1 25.67 -69.78 -17.47
CA MET A 1 26.03 -68.36 -17.27
C MET A 1 25.67 -67.56 -18.51
N LYS A 2 24.75 -66.59 -18.39
CA LYS A 2 24.69 -65.31 -19.14
C LYS A 2 23.36 -64.62 -18.79
N LYS A 3 23.44 -63.60 -17.92
CA LYS A 3 22.32 -62.72 -17.56
C LYS A 3 22.08 -61.75 -18.72
N LYS A 4 20.83 -61.59 -19.15
CA LYS A 4 20.39 -60.44 -19.97
C LYS A 4 20.00 -59.31 -19.01
N ALA A 5 20.74 -58.21 -19.03
CA ALA A 5 20.36 -56.98 -18.34
C ALA A 5 19.51 -56.14 -19.30
N VAL A 6 18.26 -55.90 -18.91
CA VAL A 6 17.36 -54.94 -19.57
C VAL A 6 17.77 -53.55 -19.11
N TRP A 7 18.02 -52.66 -20.07
CA TRP A 7 18.16 -51.22 -19.83
C TRP A 7 16.79 -50.64 -19.53
N THR A 8 16.56 -50.20 -18.29
CA THR A 8 15.53 -49.21 -17.97
C THR A 8 16.21 -47.87 -17.75
N ALA A 9 16.22 -47.03 -18.80
CA ALA A 9 16.64 -45.65 -18.69
C ALA A 9 15.67 -44.92 -17.75
N SER A 10 16.20 -44.35 -16.67
CA SER A 10 15.47 -43.65 -15.64
C SER A 10 14.84 -42.37 -16.18
N VAL A 11 13.51 -42.35 -16.30
CA VAL A 11 12.70 -41.13 -16.41
C VAL A 11 12.64 -40.46 -15.04
N LEU A 12 13.77 -39.93 -14.58
CA LEU A 12 13.85 -39.20 -13.30
C LEU A 12 14.67 -37.90 -13.40
N GLY A 13 15.29 -37.62 -14.54
CA GLY A 13 16.14 -36.43 -14.73
C GLY A 13 15.40 -35.15 -15.13
N ALA A 14 14.15 -35.22 -15.61
CA ALA A 14 13.48 -34.04 -16.18
C ALA A 14 12.67 -33.21 -15.18
N ALA A 15 12.24 -33.78 -14.05
CA ALA A 15 11.39 -33.07 -13.08
C ALA A 15 12.19 -32.17 -12.11
N ALA A 16 13.47 -32.49 -11.84
CA ALA A 16 14.29 -31.74 -10.89
C ALA A 16 14.82 -30.40 -11.45
N LEU A 17 14.96 -30.28 -12.78
CA LEU A 17 15.45 -29.05 -13.42
C LEU A 17 14.38 -27.95 -13.56
N LEU A 18 13.09 -28.32 -13.60
CA LEU A 18 11.99 -27.35 -13.64
C LEU A 18 11.68 -26.73 -12.26
N ALA A 19 11.97 -27.44 -11.17
CA ALA A 19 11.76 -26.91 -9.81
C ALA A 19 12.81 -25.86 -9.40
N ALA A 20 14.05 -25.97 -9.91
CA ALA A 20 15.12 -25.04 -9.60
C ALA A 20 14.99 -23.69 -10.35
N PHE A 21 14.37 -23.67 -11.53
CA PHE A 21 14.23 -22.45 -12.34
C PHE A 21 13.10 -21.52 -11.88
N CYS A 22 12.13 -22.02 -11.11
CA CYS A 22 11.07 -21.19 -10.53
C CYS A 22 11.53 -20.35 -9.31
N LEU A 23 12.73 -20.60 -8.78
CA LEU A 23 13.26 -19.91 -7.59
C LEU A 23 14.12 -18.68 -7.92
N LEU A 24 14.37 -18.40 -9.21
CA LEU A 24 15.26 -17.32 -9.65
C LEU A 24 14.55 -16.20 -10.43
N VAL A 25 13.22 -16.16 -10.43
CA VAL A 25 12.54 -14.90 -10.72
C VAL A 25 12.71 -14.05 -9.47
N PRO A 26 13.47 -12.94 -9.48
CA PRO A 26 13.45 -12.04 -8.35
C PRO A 26 11.99 -11.70 -8.10
N ARG A 27 11.46 -12.09 -6.92
CA ARG A 27 10.12 -11.68 -6.51
C ARG A 27 10.14 -10.16 -6.56
N ARG A 28 9.60 -9.58 -7.64
CA ARG A 28 9.43 -8.13 -7.75
C ARG A 28 8.55 -7.78 -6.57
N TYR A 29 9.14 -7.08 -5.61
CA TYR A 29 8.37 -6.58 -4.49
C TYR A 29 7.26 -5.70 -5.09
N PRO A 30 6.00 -5.87 -4.66
CA PRO A 30 4.86 -5.22 -5.30
C PRO A 30 4.91 -3.68 -5.23
N VAL A 31 5.78 -3.15 -4.37
CA VAL A 31 6.12 -1.73 -4.25
C VAL A 31 7.65 -1.61 -4.31
N PRO A 32 8.27 -0.76 -5.14
CA PRO A 32 9.72 -0.53 -5.10
C PRO A 32 10.21 -0.02 -3.73
N ALA A 33 11.50 -0.19 -3.41
CA ALA A 33 12.10 0.39 -2.19
C ALA A 33 12.20 1.91 -2.28
N ASP A 34 12.61 2.38 -3.45
CA ASP A 34 12.74 3.79 -3.78
C ASP A 34 12.12 4.05 -5.15
N THR A 35 11.57 5.24 -5.35
CA THR A 35 11.10 5.71 -6.65
C THR A 35 11.33 7.21 -6.74
N THR A 36 11.84 7.66 -7.89
CA THR A 36 12.07 9.10 -8.17
C THR A 36 11.57 9.42 -9.56
N ILE A 37 10.75 10.46 -9.68
CA ILE A 37 10.20 10.97 -10.95
C ILE A 37 10.31 12.49 -10.97
N GLY A 38 11.27 12.99 -11.75
CA GLY A 38 11.60 14.42 -11.75
C GLY A 38 12.07 14.85 -10.36
N THR A 39 11.43 15.86 -9.78
CA THR A 39 11.72 16.34 -8.42
C THR A 39 11.01 15.56 -7.32
N ARG A 40 10.17 14.57 -7.67
CA ARG A 40 9.33 13.86 -6.71
C ARG A 40 9.93 12.53 -6.33
N SER A 41 9.90 12.16 -5.06
CA SER A 41 10.49 10.91 -4.60
C SER A 41 9.70 10.25 -3.46
N ILE A 42 9.83 8.92 -3.38
CA ILE A 42 9.40 8.13 -2.25
C ILE A 42 10.47 7.10 -1.89
N ARG A 43 10.71 6.93 -0.60
CA ARG A 43 11.51 5.86 -0.02
C ARG A 43 10.72 5.13 1.05
N TYR A 44 10.84 3.81 1.08
CA TYR A 44 10.30 2.94 2.12
C TYR A 44 11.44 2.39 2.98
N GLU A 45 11.59 2.90 4.20
CA GLU A 45 12.55 2.39 5.18
C GLU A 45 12.06 1.08 5.80
N ASP A 46 10.76 0.98 6.08
CA ASP A 46 10.08 -0.29 6.37
C ASP A 46 9.28 -0.79 5.17
N ARG A 47 9.23 -2.11 4.99
CA ARG A 47 8.66 -2.76 3.80
C ARG A 47 7.28 -3.36 4.13
N PRO A 48 6.24 -3.09 3.33
CA PRO A 48 4.90 -3.60 3.60
C PRO A 48 4.87 -5.12 3.41
N LYS A 49 4.46 -5.87 4.43
CA LYS A 49 4.48 -7.35 4.51
C LYS A 49 3.14 -7.95 4.12
N THR A 50 2.03 -7.30 4.44
CA THR A 50 0.67 -7.79 4.19
C THR A 50 0.05 -7.17 2.94
N ALA A 51 -0.97 -7.81 2.37
CA ALA A 51 -1.69 -7.24 1.22
C ALA A 51 -2.40 -5.91 1.56
N ALA A 52 -2.82 -5.72 2.82
CA ALA A 52 -3.40 -4.46 3.28
C ALA A 52 -2.33 -3.35 3.37
N GLU A 53 -1.16 -3.64 3.94
CA GLU A 53 -0.01 -2.72 3.95
C GLU A 53 0.45 -2.39 2.53
N ILE A 54 0.47 -3.36 1.62
CA ILE A 54 0.82 -3.13 0.21
C ILE A 54 -0.18 -2.17 -0.44
N THR A 55 -1.49 -2.28 -0.15
CA THR A 55 -2.50 -1.35 -0.64
C THR A 55 -2.21 0.09 -0.18
N VAL A 56 -1.87 0.29 1.10
CA VAL A 56 -1.54 1.62 1.64
C VAL A 56 -0.23 2.13 1.07
N ALA A 57 0.81 1.30 0.99
CA ALA A 57 2.07 1.69 0.37
C ALA A 57 1.86 2.14 -1.08
N ARG A 58 1.07 1.41 -1.89
CA ARG A 58 0.75 1.82 -3.25
C ARG A 58 0.02 3.17 -3.33
N TYR A 59 -0.77 3.53 -2.32
CA TYR A 59 -1.43 4.83 -2.27
C TYR A 59 -0.39 5.97 -2.22
N PHE A 60 0.58 5.91 -1.30
CA PHE A 60 1.70 6.88 -1.25
C PHE A 60 2.53 6.90 -2.53
N LEU A 61 2.86 5.73 -3.08
CA LEU A 61 3.60 5.64 -4.34
C LEU A 61 2.84 6.34 -5.47
N ASN A 62 1.54 6.11 -5.59
CA ASN A 62 0.74 6.66 -6.67
C ASN A 62 0.59 8.19 -6.59
N GLN A 63 0.68 8.79 -5.39
CA GLN A 63 0.75 10.25 -5.25
C GLN A 63 2.07 10.80 -5.84
N ILE A 64 3.18 10.10 -5.61
CA ILE A 64 4.49 10.48 -6.15
C ILE A 64 4.61 10.16 -7.64
N THR A 65 3.94 9.14 -8.16
CA THR A 65 3.97 8.87 -9.60
C THR A 65 2.96 9.70 -10.39
N GLY A 66 1.89 10.17 -9.74
CA GLY A 66 0.75 10.78 -10.42
C GLY A 66 -0.16 9.75 -11.10
N ASP A 67 -0.13 8.49 -10.67
CA ASP A 67 -0.98 7.43 -11.23
C ASP A 67 -2.35 7.40 -10.55
N PHE A 68 -3.16 8.41 -10.85
CA PHE A 68 -4.53 8.53 -10.34
C PHE A 68 -5.45 7.39 -10.80
N LYS A 69 -5.12 6.73 -11.91
CA LYS A 69 -5.86 5.56 -12.39
C LYS A 69 -5.65 4.37 -11.46
N GLU A 70 -4.41 4.11 -11.05
CA GLU A 70 -4.14 3.08 -10.04
C GLU A 70 -4.64 3.50 -8.66
N MET A 71 -4.55 4.77 -8.29
CA MET A 71 -5.08 5.26 -7.01
C MET A 71 -6.59 5.01 -6.87
N LYS A 72 -7.37 5.27 -7.93
CA LYS A 72 -8.80 4.97 -7.99
C LYS A 72 -9.12 3.50 -7.69
N LYS A 73 -8.24 2.56 -8.04
CA LYS A 73 -8.43 1.13 -7.76
C LYS A 73 -8.19 0.76 -6.30
N LEU A 74 -7.48 1.61 -5.56
CA LEU A 74 -7.20 1.43 -4.13
C LEU A 74 -8.33 1.96 -3.24
N LEU A 75 -9.32 2.65 -3.83
CA LEU A 75 -10.44 3.26 -3.10
C LEU A 75 -11.78 2.55 -3.42
N PRO A 76 -12.82 2.72 -2.58
CA PRO A 76 -14.17 2.24 -2.83
C PRO A 76 -14.81 2.89 -4.06
N ASN A 77 -14.27 4.02 -4.52
CA ASN A 77 -14.73 4.78 -5.67
C ASN A 77 -16.14 5.35 -5.45
N THR A 78 -16.37 5.86 -4.24
CA THR A 78 -17.55 6.66 -3.89
C THR A 78 -17.57 7.97 -4.68
N GLU A 79 -18.67 8.73 -4.60
CA GLU A 79 -18.71 10.06 -5.21
C GLU A 79 -17.68 11.01 -4.61
N LEU A 80 -17.54 11.00 -3.28
CA LEU A 80 -16.54 11.78 -2.58
C LEU A 80 -15.12 11.41 -3.05
N ASP A 81 -14.79 10.12 -3.14
CA ASP A 81 -13.48 9.66 -3.62
C ASP A 81 -13.18 10.19 -5.04
N ARG A 82 -14.20 10.18 -5.91
CA ARG A 82 -14.04 10.66 -7.30
C ARG A 82 -13.79 12.15 -7.35
N ILE A 83 -14.50 12.94 -6.55
CA ILE A 83 -14.32 14.39 -6.47
C ILE A 83 -12.91 14.70 -5.93
N THR A 84 -12.52 14.07 -4.83
CA THR A 84 -11.21 14.24 -4.22
C THR A 84 -10.09 13.88 -5.19
N LEU A 85 -10.16 12.72 -5.85
CA LEU A 85 -9.14 12.29 -6.80
C LEU A 85 -9.04 13.19 -8.03
N GLU A 86 -10.16 13.73 -8.54
CA GLU A 86 -10.10 14.66 -9.67
C GLU A 86 -9.49 16.00 -9.25
N ASN A 87 -9.82 16.51 -8.05
CA ASN A 87 -9.19 17.72 -7.50
C ASN A 87 -7.68 17.53 -7.30
N GLU A 88 -7.25 16.41 -6.71
CA GLU A 88 -5.84 16.08 -6.55
C GLU A 88 -5.13 15.96 -7.89
N LYS A 89 -5.78 15.35 -8.90
CA LYS A 89 -5.25 15.25 -10.27
C LYS A 89 -5.11 16.61 -10.93
N GLU A 90 -6.09 17.49 -10.79
CA GLU A 90 -6.00 18.85 -11.30
C GLU A 90 -4.88 19.65 -10.64
N ALA A 91 -4.76 19.60 -9.31
CA ALA A 91 -3.69 20.25 -8.56
C ALA A 91 -2.32 19.74 -9.04
N PHE A 92 -2.18 18.43 -9.17
CA PHE A 92 -0.97 17.79 -9.67
C PHE A 92 -0.61 18.26 -11.09
N LEU A 93 -1.57 18.34 -12.01
CA LEU A 93 -1.34 18.84 -13.37
C LEU A 93 -1.00 20.34 -13.40
N LYS A 94 -1.46 21.11 -12.41
CA LYS A 94 -1.07 22.51 -12.18
C LYS A 94 0.30 22.62 -11.50
N GLY A 95 0.96 21.52 -11.16
CA GLY A 95 2.26 21.48 -10.51
C GLY A 95 2.21 21.66 -8.99
N GLU A 96 1.04 21.48 -8.37
CA GLU A 96 0.85 21.44 -6.91
C GLU A 96 0.82 19.98 -6.48
N SER A 97 1.89 19.51 -5.83
CA SER A 97 2.04 18.07 -5.57
C SER A 97 2.95 17.79 -4.39
N MET A 98 2.84 16.58 -3.86
CA MET A 98 3.81 16.02 -2.96
C MET A 98 5.17 15.88 -3.65
N GLU A 99 6.22 16.42 -3.03
CA GLU A 99 7.61 16.33 -3.49
C GLU A 99 8.32 15.13 -2.90
N THR A 100 8.12 14.83 -1.62
CA THR A 100 8.83 13.73 -0.97
C THR A 100 7.96 12.98 0.01
N TYR A 101 8.06 11.66 -0.02
CA TYR A 101 7.70 10.80 1.09
C TYR A 101 8.91 10.00 1.58
N ILE A 102 9.09 9.95 2.89
CA ILE A 102 9.94 8.93 3.52
C ILE A 102 9.03 8.13 4.45
N ILE A 103 8.67 6.92 4.03
CA ILE A 103 7.82 6.02 4.81
C ILE A 103 8.72 5.32 5.83
N ARG A 104 8.62 5.72 7.10
CA ARG A 104 9.46 5.24 8.21
C ARG A 104 9.02 3.86 8.65
N SER A 105 7.72 3.72 8.88
CA SER A 105 7.09 2.48 9.33
C SER A 105 5.76 2.27 8.61
N ILE A 106 5.40 1.01 8.33
CA ILE A 106 4.07 0.64 7.83
C ILE A 106 3.65 -0.67 8.49
N THR A 107 2.71 -0.58 9.43
CA THR A 107 2.42 -1.69 10.34
C THR A 107 0.93 -1.93 10.46
N THR A 108 0.52 -3.19 10.33
CA THR A 108 -0.81 -3.63 10.73
C THR A 108 -0.95 -3.58 12.25
N LEU A 109 -1.93 -2.84 12.75
CA LEU A 109 -2.22 -2.74 14.18
C LEU A 109 -3.13 -3.88 14.64
N ASP A 110 -2.82 -4.41 15.81
CA ASP A 110 -3.73 -5.25 16.58
C ASP A 110 -4.88 -4.42 17.16
N ARG A 111 -5.99 -5.09 17.44
CA ARG A 111 -7.23 -4.45 17.93
C ARG A 111 -7.00 -3.61 19.18
N GLU A 112 -6.23 -4.13 20.13
CA GLU A 112 -5.93 -3.46 21.40
C GLU A 112 -5.14 -2.16 21.19
N GLN A 113 -4.39 -2.04 20.09
CA GLN A 113 -3.59 -0.86 19.80
C GLN A 113 -4.43 0.30 19.28
N TYR A 114 -5.43 0.04 18.42
CA TYR A 114 -6.25 1.11 17.83
C TYR A 114 -7.60 1.31 18.54
N ALA A 115 -8.14 0.30 19.21
CA ALA A 115 -9.41 0.40 19.93
C ALA A 115 -9.24 0.68 21.43
N GLY A 116 -8.01 0.62 21.95
CA GLY A 116 -7.68 0.96 23.33
C GLY A 116 -7.30 2.43 23.53
N ASP A 117 -6.88 2.75 24.76
CA ASP A 117 -6.49 4.10 25.20
C ASP A 117 -5.06 4.47 24.78
N ASN A 118 -4.67 4.13 23.54
CA ASN A 118 -3.36 4.47 23.01
C ASN A 118 -3.43 5.74 22.16
N GLU A 119 -3.12 6.89 22.77
CA GLU A 119 -3.17 8.19 22.08
C GLU A 119 -2.36 8.22 20.76
N ALA A 120 -1.26 7.47 20.67
CA ALA A 120 -0.40 7.47 19.48
C ALA A 120 -1.05 6.78 18.27
N PHE A 121 -1.96 5.83 18.50
CA PHE A 121 -2.53 4.98 17.45
C PHE A 121 -4.06 4.89 17.50
N SER A 122 -4.72 5.62 18.39
CA SER A 122 -6.15 5.49 18.66
C SER A 122 -6.96 5.74 17.40
N TYR A 123 -7.85 4.80 17.10
CA TYR A 123 -8.84 4.90 16.04
C TYR A 123 -10.11 4.12 16.44
N PRO A 124 -10.84 4.58 17.47
CA PRO A 124 -11.94 3.83 18.08
C PRO A 124 -13.10 3.58 17.11
N ASP A 125 -13.27 4.45 16.11
CA ASP A 125 -14.33 4.34 15.12
C ASP A 125 -14.05 3.32 14.00
N ALA A 126 -12.85 2.74 13.93
CA ALA A 126 -12.46 1.82 12.85
C ALA A 126 -13.43 0.64 12.70
N GLU A 127 -13.84 0.02 13.80
CA GLU A 127 -14.78 -1.12 13.74
C GLU A 127 -16.19 -0.68 13.32
N THR A 128 -16.63 0.48 13.79
CA THR A 128 -17.94 1.03 13.44
C THR A 128 -17.99 1.34 11.94
N ARG A 129 -16.93 1.95 11.41
CA ARG A 129 -16.75 2.15 9.97
C ARG A 129 -16.71 0.84 9.19
N ALA A 130 -15.96 -0.15 9.66
CA ALA A 130 -15.90 -1.46 9.00
C ALA A 130 -17.28 -2.14 8.91
N ARG A 131 -18.10 -2.01 9.97
CA ARG A 131 -19.49 -2.50 9.97
C ARG A 131 -20.38 -1.71 9.02
N GLN A 132 -20.31 -0.37 9.04
CA GLN A 132 -21.07 0.51 8.13
C GLN A 132 -20.78 0.18 6.66
N GLU A 133 -19.51 -0.11 6.35
CA GLU A 133 -19.08 -0.47 5.01
C GLU A 133 -19.35 -1.93 4.63
N ASN A 134 -19.85 -2.75 5.57
CA ASN A 134 -20.09 -4.20 5.42
C ASN A 134 -18.83 -4.95 4.94
N LEU A 135 -17.68 -4.60 5.54
CA LEU A 135 -16.41 -5.28 5.27
C LEU A 135 -16.47 -6.71 5.85
N LYS A 136 -16.01 -7.68 5.07
CA LYS A 136 -15.91 -9.09 5.51
C LYS A 136 -14.55 -9.41 6.12
N ASP A 137 -13.57 -8.59 5.77
CA ASP A 137 -12.22 -8.66 6.28
C ASP A 137 -11.66 -7.24 6.25
N TYR A 138 -10.98 -6.85 7.33
CA TYR A 138 -10.38 -5.52 7.46
C TYR A 138 -9.17 -5.54 8.38
N ALA A 139 -8.31 -4.56 8.20
CA ALA A 139 -7.14 -4.29 9.01
C ALA A 139 -7.01 -2.78 9.20
N VAL A 140 -6.45 -2.38 10.34
CA VAL A 140 -6.01 -0.99 10.56
C VAL A 140 -4.51 -0.94 10.31
N ILE A 141 -4.09 -0.11 9.36
CA ILE A 141 -2.68 0.08 9.04
C ILE A 141 -2.25 1.44 9.57
N HIS A 142 -1.21 1.47 10.40
CA HIS A 142 -0.55 2.70 10.81
C HIS A 142 0.67 2.96 9.94
N VAL A 143 0.86 4.22 9.57
CA VAL A 143 2.04 4.67 8.82
C VAL A 143 2.62 5.89 9.50
N GLU A 144 3.90 5.82 9.87
CA GLU A 144 4.70 6.98 10.22
C GLU A 144 5.55 7.38 9.02
N PHE A 145 5.54 8.66 8.67
CA PHE A 145 6.21 9.12 7.47
C PHE A 145 6.57 10.60 7.54
N TYR A 146 7.67 10.94 6.90
CA TYR A 146 7.96 12.33 6.53
C TYR A 146 7.27 12.64 5.21
N GLN A 147 6.64 13.80 5.12
CA GLN A 147 6.12 14.36 3.88
C GLN A 147 6.70 15.74 3.58
N LYS A 148 6.91 16.04 2.31
CA LYS A 148 7.29 17.38 1.85
C LYS A 148 6.48 17.77 0.63
N TRP A 149 5.73 18.85 0.72
CA TRP A 149 5.07 19.48 -0.43
C TRP A 149 6.06 20.34 -1.21
N ASN A 150 5.82 20.50 -2.52
CA ASN A 150 6.57 21.47 -3.29
C ASN A 150 6.17 22.91 -2.92
N ASN A 151 7.03 23.89 -3.24
CA ASN A 151 6.82 25.29 -2.87
C ASN A 151 5.47 25.86 -3.33
N LYS A 152 4.95 25.37 -4.47
CA LYS A 152 3.67 25.84 -5.00
C LYS A 152 2.50 25.33 -4.15
N ALA A 153 2.49 24.05 -3.80
CA ALA A 153 1.49 23.48 -2.91
C ALA A 153 1.55 24.12 -1.50
N GLU A 154 2.75 24.32 -0.94
CA GLU A 154 2.93 25.02 0.35
C GLU A 154 2.32 26.43 0.36
N SER A 155 2.46 27.17 -0.75
CA SER A 155 1.88 28.52 -0.85
C SER A 155 0.36 28.58 -0.80
N HIS A 156 -0.32 27.44 -0.99
CA HIS A 156 -1.76 27.28 -0.89
C HIS A 156 -2.21 26.62 0.42
N ALA A 157 -1.32 26.49 1.41
CA ALA A 157 -1.59 25.96 2.76
C ALA A 157 -2.24 24.56 2.71
N PRO A 158 -1.47 23.50 2.39
CA PRO A 158 -2.01 22.15 2.33
C PRO A 158 -2.58 21.76 3.71
N GLN A 159 -3.58 20.87 3.71
CA GLN A 159 -4.25 20.47 4.94
C GLN A 159 -3.25 20.00 6.00
N TRP A 160 -2.24 19.23 5.59
CA TRP A 160 -1.13 18.81 6.43
C TRP A 160 0.17 19.40 5.86
N ASN A 161 0.89 20.16 6.68
CA ASN A 161 2.15 20.78 6.29
C ASN A 161 3.25 19.74 6.02
N SER A 162 4.36 20.16 5.42
CA SER A 162 5.57 19.36 5.40
C SER A 162 6.08 19.05 6.81
N GLY A 163 6.55 17.83 7.04
CA GLY A 163 7.02 17.37 8.35
C GLY A 163 6.83 15.87 8.57
N GLU A 164 7.15 15.42 9.78
CA GLU A 164 6.84 14.06 10.24
C GLU A 164 5.35 13.98 10.56
N CYS A 165 4.72 12.90 10.12
CA CYS A 165 3.28 12.63 10.20
C CYS A 165 3.05 11.18 10.60
N GLY A 166 1.90 10.94 11.24
CA GLY A 166 1.37 9.60 11.47
C GLY A 166 -0.06 9.52 10.93
N ARG A 167 -0.45 8.38 10.36
CA ARG A 167 -1.83 8.19 9.89
C ARG A 167 -2.28 6.75 10.00
N ASN A 168 -3.53 6.59 10.46
CA ASN A 168 -4.23 5.32 10.44
C ASN A 168 -5.07 5.17 9.16
N PHE A 169 -5.09 3.96 8.61
CA PHE A 169 -5.88 3.62 7.42
C PHE A 169 -6.77 2.43 7.76
N LEU A 170 -8.08 2.57 7.54
CA LEU A 170 -8.98 1.42 7.53
C LEU A 170 -8.92 0.78 6.15
N VAL A 171 -8.39 -0.44 6.09
CA VAL A 171 -8.20 -1.18 4.83
C VAL A 171 -9.05 -2.44 4.89
N GLY A 172 -9.86 -2.71 3.87
CA GLY A 172 -10.74 -3.88 3.92
C GLY A 172 -11.19 -4.40 2.57
N LYS A 173 -12.03 -5.45 2.63
CA LYS A 173 -12.65 -6.11 1.49
C LYS A 173 -14.13 -6.34 1.76
N LYS A 174 -14.98 -6.01 0.80
CA LYS A 174 -16.35 -6.55 0.76
C LYS A 174 -16.32 -7.97 0.18
N ALA A 175 -17.43 -8.69 0.31
CA ALA A 175 -17.52 -10.11 -0.06
C ALA A 175 -17.09 -10.46 -1.50
N LEU A 176 -17.25 -9.52 -2.44
CA LEU A 176 -16.92 -9.70 -3.86
C LEU A 176 -15.60 -9.03 -4.27
N ASP A 177 -14.94 -8.32 -3.35
CA ASP A 177 -13.68 -7.64 -3.67
C ASP A 177 -12.53 -8.66 -3.70
N LYS A 178 -11.78 -8.66 -4.80
CA LYS A 178 -10.56 -9.49 -4.94
C LYS A 178 -9.37 -8.89 -4.18
N ASN A 179 -9.33 -7.57 -4.05
CA ASN A 179 -8.22 -6.81 -3.50
C ASN A 179 -8.71 -5.92 -2.35
N TYR A 180 -7.82 -5.62 -1.40
CA TYR A 180 -8.09 -4.63 -0.36
C TYR A 180 -8.22 -3.22 -0.95
N LYS A 181 -9.09 -2.42 -0.33
CA LYS A 181 -9.26 -0.99 -0.58
C LYS A 181 -9.16 -0.21 0.72
N ILE A 182 -8.80 1.07 0.64
CA ILE A 182 -8.74 2.01 1.77
C ILE A 182 -10.11 2.65 1.91
N TYR A 183 -10.83 2.35 3.00
CA TYR A 183 -12.19 2.82 3.24
C TYR A 183 -12.25 4.11 4.06
N ASP A 184 -11.25 4.34 4.89
CA ASP A 184 -11.20 5.53 5.72
C ASP A 184 -9.76 5.88 6.07
N PHE A 185 -9.54 7.16 6.28
CA PHE A 185 -8.27 7.75 6.61
C PHE A 185 -8.36 8.35 8.00
N GLY A 186 -8.15 7.52 9.02
CA GLY A 186 -8.19 7.92 10.42
C GLY A 186 -7.32 9.14 10.65
N MET A 187 -7.95 10.25 11.03
CA MET A 187 -7.23 11.43 11.49
C MET A 187 -6.89 11.21 12.96
N MET A 188 -5.62 11.29 13.30
CA MET A 188 -5.21 11.42 14.70
C MET A 188 -5.56 12.88 15.09
N MET A 189 -6.45 13.04 16.07
CA MET A 189 -6.81 14.34 16.63
C MET A 189 -5.77 14.77 17.66
#